data_AF-X0UJF8-F1
#
_entry.id   AF-X0UJF8-F1
#
_cell.length_a   1.000
_cell.length_b   1.000
_cell.length_c   1.000
_cell.angle_alpha   90.00
_cell.angle_beta   90.00
_cell.angle_gamma   90.00
#
_symmetry.space_group_name_H-M   'P 1'
#
loop_
_entity.id
_entity.type
_entity.pdbx_description
1 polymer ?
#
loop_
_entity_poly.entity_id
_entity_poly.type
_entity_poly.pdbx_seq_one_letter_code
_entity_poly.pdbx_strand_id
1 'polypeptide(L)'
;MKALLLVDIQEGLTKRKNLYNASCFIETVNYAISRYRKLGNLVIFIQHNNKQLIYGESDWEIDKRIDKRNEDITLQKQHGNAFEKTELKSILENENIKEILVCGLVSHGCIKLTCM
;
A
#
# COMPACT_ATOMS: atom_id res chain seq x y z
N MET A 1 8.76 11.96 12.45
CA MET A 1 7.50 11.57 11.80
C MET A 1 7.66 10.20 11.16
N LYS A 2 6.61 9.37 11.14
CA LYS A 2 6.64 8.02 10.55
C LYS A 2 5.71 7.94 9.35
N ALA A 3 5.97 7.00 8.44
CA ALA A 3 5.07 6.67 7.35
C ALA A 3 4.65 5.20 7.37
N LEU A 4 3.36 4.95 7.09
CA LEU A 4 2.82 3.63 6.78
C LEU A 4 2.66 3.53 5.26
N LEU A 5 3.37 2.59 4.65
CA LEU A 5 3.23 2.26 3.23
C LEU A 5 2.34 1.02 3.08
N LEU A 6 1.26 1.18 2.31
CA LEU A 6 0.29 0.13 2.00
C LEU A 6 0.45 -0.27 0.53
N VAL A 7 1.14 -1.39 0.29
CA VAL A 7 1.60 -1.78 -1.05
C VAL A 7 0.69 -2.85 -1.64
N ASP A 8 0.11 -2.56 -2.80
CA ASP A 8 -0.60 -3.50 -3.68
C ASP A 8 -1.76 -4.25 -2.97
N ILE A 9 -2.48 -3.59 -2.04
CA ILE A 9 -3.68 -4.15 -1.39
C ILE A 9 -4.91 -3.95 -2.29
N GLN A 10 -4.83 -4.50 -3.49
CA GLN A 10 -5.83 -4.34 -4.55
C GLN A 10 -6.73 -5.57 -4.66
N GLU A 11 -7.99 -5.37 -5.07
CA GLU A 11 -9.03 -6.41 -5.17
C GLU A 11 -8.57 -7.65 -5.96
N GLY A 12 -7.88 -7.43 -7.08
CA GLY A 12 -7.35 -8.47 -7.95
C GLY A 12 -6.25 -9.32 -7.31
N LEU A 13 -5.67 -8.89 -6.18
CA LEU A 13 -4.73 -9.67 -5.37
C LEU A 13 -5.40 -10.23 -4.12
N THR A 14 -6.26 -9.46 -3.45
CA THR A 14 -6.86 -9.84 -2.18
C THR A 14 -8.03 -10.81 -2.29
N LYS A 15 -8.76 -10.81 -3.41
CA LYS A 15 -9.86 -11.75 -3.70
C LYS A 15 -9.39 -13.07 -4.31
N ARG A 16 -8.11 -13.21 -4.61
CA ARG A 16 -7.56 -14.50 -5.07
C ARG A 16 -7.75 -15.55 -3.96
N LYS A 17 -8.11 -16.78 -4.34
CA LYS A 17 -8.37 -17.91 -3.40
C LYS A 17 -7.23 -18.23 -2.43
N ASN A 18 -6.04 -17.64 -2.63
CA ASN A 18 -4.81 -17.98 -1.92
C ASN A 18 -4.33 -16.89 -0.96
N LEU A 19 -5.12 -15.85 -0.67
CA LEU A 19 -4.73 -14.87 0.36
C LEU A 19 -4.73 -15.56 1.75
N TYR A 20 -3.54 -15.76 2.29
CA TYR A 20 -3.36 -16.39 3.60
C TYR A 20 -3.89 -15.49 4.72
N ASN A 21 -4.71 -16.05 5.62
CA ASN A 21 -5.30 -15.37 6.78
C ASN A 21 -5.95 -14.00 6.46
N ALA A 22 -6.75 -13.95 5.39
CA ALA A 22 -7.33 -12.72 4.85
C ALA A 22 -7.99 -11.81 5.91
N SER A 23 -8.84 -12.33 6.80
CA SER A 23 -9.52 -11.52 7.83
C SER A 23 -8.52 -10.84 8.77
N CYS A 24 -7.57 -11.61 9.30
CA CYS A 24 -6.52 -11.09 10.19
C CYS A 24 -5.64 -10.05 9.48
N PHE A 25 -5.31 -10.28 8.21
CA PHE A 25 -4.57 -9.32 7.39
C PHE A 25 -5.32 -7.98 7.26
N ILE A 26 -6.59 -8.02 6.84
CA ILE A 26 -7.43 -6.83 6.67
C ILE A 26 -7.61 -6.07 7.99
N GLU A 27 -7.91 -6.79 9.08
CA GLU A 27 -8.06 -6.19 10.42
C GLU A 27 -6.77 -5.51 10.88
N THR A 28 -5.62 -6.17 10.68
CA THR A 28 -4.30 -5.62 11.04
C THR A 28 -3.96 -4.37 10.23
N VAL A 29 -4.23 -4.38 8.93
CA VAL A 29 -4.02 -3.22 8.05
C VAL A 29 -4.86 -2.03 8.53
N ASN A 30 -6.16 -2.23 8.76
CA ASN A 30 -7.06 -1.17 9.22
C ASN A 30 -6.68 -0.65 10.61
N TYR A 31 -6.24 -1.53 11.51
CA TYR A 31 -5.70 -1.14 12.80
C TYR A 31 -4.47 -0.23 12.63
N ALA A 32 -3.51 -0.61 11.78
CA ALA A 32 -2.33 0.19 11.50
C ALA A 32 -2.68 1.56 10.92
N ILE A 33 -3.60 1.62 9.93
CA ILE A 33 -4.11 2.86 9.35
C ILE A 33 -4.69 3.77 10.44
N SER A 34 -5.60 3.24 11.27
CA SER A 34 -6.24 3.99 12.35
C SER A 34 -5.21 4.56 13.33
N ARG A 35 -4.20 3.75 13.71
CA ARG A 35 -3.14 4.18 14.62
C ARG A 35 -2.26 5.27 14.02
N TYR A 36 -1.87 5.16 12.76
CA TYR A 36 -1.04 6.16 12.09
C TYR A 36 -1.77 7.50 11.96
N ARG A 37 -3.04 7.48 11.52
CA ARG A 37 -3.88 8.67 11.44
C ARG A 37 -4.08 9.36 12.80
N LYS A 38 -4.39 8.60 13.85
CA LYS A 38 -4.57 9.16 15.21
C LYS A 38 -3.32 9.86 15.76
N LEU A 39 -2.14 9.45 15.30
CA LEU A 39 -0.86 10.03 15.72
C LEU A 39 -0.37 11.13 14.77
N GLY A 40 -1.16 11.50 13.75
CA GLY A 40 -0.75 12.47 12.73
C GLY A 40 0.40 11.99 11.85
N ASN A 41 0.63 10.67 11.77
CA ASN A 41 1.65 10.09 10.89
C ASN A 41 1.10 9.88 9.47
N LEU A 42 2.03 9.82 8.53
CA LEU A 42 1.70 9.73 7.11
C LEU A 42 1.20 8.32 6.74
N VAL A 43 0.14 8.25 5.94
CA VAL A 43 -0.38 6.99 5.36
C VAL A 43 -0.33 7.15 3.84
N ILE A 44 0.36 6.23 3.17
CA ILE A 44 0.54 6.25 1.72
C ILE A 44 0.10 4.91 1.15
N PHE A 45 -0.84 4.96 0.21
CA PHE A 45 -1.24 3.82 -0.60
C PHE A 45 -0.38 3.74 -1.86
N ILE A 46 0.02 2.55 -2.24
CA ILE A 46 0.79 2.27 -3.46
C ILE A 46 0.01 1.23 -4.25
N GLN A 47 -0.42 1.58 -5.45
CA GLN A 47 -1.16 0.71 -6.36
C GLN A 47 -0.30 0.29 -7.55
N HIS A 48 -0.30 -0.99 -7.85
CA HIS A 48 0.37 -1.56 -9.01
C HIS A 48 -0.52 -1.45 -10.25
N ASN A 49 0.11 -1.12 -11.38
CA ASN A 49 -0.50 -1.07 -12.70
C ASN A 49 0.21 -2.06 -13.62
N ASN A 50 -0.52 -3.04 -14.14
CA ASN A 50 0.01 -3.98 -15.12
C ASN A 50 -1.13 -4.58 -15.96
N LYS A 51 -0.83 -5.61 -16.77
CA LYS A 51 -1.83 -6.26 -17.63
C LYS A 51 -2.96 -6.98 -16.89
N GLN A 52 -2.80 -7.26 -15.59
CA GLN A 52 -3.82 -7.88 -14.73
C GLN A 52 -4.50 -6.88 -13.79
N LEU A 53 -3.80 -5.80 -13.42
CA LEU A 53 -4.29 -4.72 -12.57
C LEU A 53 -4.33 -3.45 -13.44
N ILE A 54 -5.36 -3.36 -14.27
CA ILE A 54 -5.55 -2.28 -15.24
C ILE A 54 -6.19 -1.09 -14.53
N TYR A 55 -5.58 0.09 -14.68
CA TYR A 55 -6.04 1.31 -14.02
C TYR A 55 -7.54 1.57 -14.23
N GLY A 56 -8.27 1.82 -13.14
CA GLY A 56 -9.70 2.09 -13.13
C GLY A 56 -10.60 0.85 -13.22
N GLU A 57 -10.05 -0.35 -13.37
CA GLU A 57 -10.83 -1.59 -13.34
C GLU A 57 -11.04 -2.12 -11.91
N SER A 58 -12.07 -2.95 -11.73
CA SER A 58 -12.45 -3.45 -10.41
C SER A 58 -11.34 -4.20 -9.68
N ASP A 59 -10.49 -4.92 -10.42
CA ASP A 59 -9.38 -5.68 -9.84
C ASP A 59 -8.21 -4.78 -9.44
N TRP A 60 -8.10 -3.60 -10.05
CA TRP A 60 -7.08 -2.61 -9.73
C TRP A 60 -7.43 -1.75 -8.52
N GLU A 61 -8.71 -1.58 -8.21
CA GLU A 61 -9.16 -0.82 -7.05
C GLU A 61 -8.55 -1.37 -5.75
N ILE A 62 -8.29 -0.48 -4.80
CA ILE A 62 -7.93 -0.89 -3.44
C ILE A 62 -9.09 -1.72 -2.87
N ASP A 63 -8.75 -2.78 -2.13
CA ASP A 63 -9.74 -3.64 -1.50
C ASP A 63 -10.69 -2.82 -0.64
N LYS A 64 -12.00 -2.92 -0.94
CA LYS A 64 -13.06 -2.12 -0.31
C LYS A 64 -13.17 -2.30 1.20
N ARG A 65 -12.54 -3.35 1.76
CA ARG A 65 -12.48 -3.59 3.20
C ARG A 65 -11.41 -2.76 3.90
N ILE A 66 -10.51 -2.11 3.15
CA ILE A 66 -9.48 -1.22 3.67
C ILE A 66 -10.05 0.18 3.87
N ASP A 67 -9.76 0.82 5.01
CA ASP A 67 -10.16 2.21 5.34
C ASP A 67 -9.34 3.23 4.53
N LYS A 68 -9.41 3.16 3.19
CA LYS A 68 -8.90 4.19 2.28
C LYS A 68 -9.92 5.33 2.20
N ARG A 69 -9.42 6.56 2.28
CA ARG A 69 -10.17 7.80 2.18
C ARG A 69 -9.73 8.59 0.93
N ASN A 70 -10.47 9.64 0.62
CA ASN A 70 -10.21 10.45 -0.57
C ASN A 70 -8.98 11.35 -0.40
N GLU A 71 -8.71 11.77 0.84
CA GLU A 71 -7.55 12.58 1.20
C GLU A 71 -6.23 11.79 1.28
N ASP A 72 -6.27 10.46 1.23
CA ASP A 72 -5.06 9.65 1.33
C ASP A 72 -4.20 9.78 0.08
N ILE A 73 -2.90 9.95 0.30
CA ILE A 73 -1.90 9.91 -0.77
C ILE A 73 -1.91 8.52 -1.39
N THR A 74 -2.12 8.47 -2.70
CA THR A 74 -2.11 7.23 -3.47
C THR A 74 -1.14 7.37 -4.64
N LEU A 75 -0.10 6.54 -4.65
CA LEU A 75 0.92 6.49 -5.69
C LEU A 75 0.67 5.32 -6.62
N GLN A 76 0.96 5.53 -7.90
CA GLN A 76 0.86 4.50 -8.93
C GLN A 76 2.26 4.00 -9.27
N LYS A 77 2.44 2.68 -9.32
CA LYS A 77 3.70 2.06 -9.77
C LYS A 77 3.46 1.04 -10.87
N GLN A 78 4.50 0.83 -11.68
CA GLN A 78 4.54 -0.20 -12.73
C GLN A 78 5.63 -1.25 -12.47
N HIS A 79 6.42 -1.05 -11.41
CA HIS A 79 7.56 -1.86 -11.03
C HIS A 79 7.30 -2.59 -9.71
N GLY A 80 8.12 -3.61 -9.42
CA GLY A 80 8.03 -4.33 -8.15
C GLY A 80 8.35 -3.45 -6.96
N ASN A 81 9.46 -2.71 -7.03
CA ASN A 81 9.90 -1.75 -6.02
C ASN A 81 9.03 -0.48 -6.05
N ALA A 82 8.46 -0.08 -4.91
CA ALA A 82 7.61 1.11 -4.82
C ALA A 82 8.35 2.45 -5.00
N PHE A 83 9.67 2.47 -4.86
CA PHE A 83 10.51 3.66 -5.08
C PHE A 83 10.91 3.85 -6.54
N GLU A 84 10.80 2.80 -7.36
CA GLU A 84 11.25 2.85 -8.75
C GLU A 84 10.25 3.62 -9.62
N LYS A 85 10.70 4.77 -10.13
CA LYS A 85 9.91 5.66 -11.00
C LYS A 85 8.59 6.12 -10.38
N THR A 86 8.62 6.45 -9.10
CA THR A 86 7.52 7.07 -8.37
C THR A 86 8.02 8.27 -7.57
N GLU A 87 7.09 9.07 -7.07
CA GLU A 87 7.35 10.22 -6.21
C GLU A 87 7.56 9.83 -4.74
N LEU A 88 7.55 8.53 -4.41
CA LEU A 88 7.58 8.04 -3.03
C LEU A 88 8.77 8.60 -2.25
N LYS A 89 9.97 8.55 -2.84
CA LYS A 89 11.19 9.06 -2.19
C LYS A 89 11.06 10.55 -1.87
N SER A 90 10.65 11.35 -2.86
CA SER A 90 10.53 12.80 -2.70
C SER A 90 9.48 13.18 -1.66
N ILE A 91 8.35 12.47 -1.61
CA ILE A 91 7.32 12.68 -0.58
C ILE A 91 7.89 12.40 0.81
N LEU A 92 8.56 11.26 1.00
CA LEU A 92 9.12 10.88 2.29
C LEU A 92 10.23 11.86 2.75
N GLU A 93 11.06 12.35 1.82
CA GLU A 93 12.09 13.34 2.09
C GLU A 93 11.50 14.70 2.48
N ASN A 94 10.51 15.19 1.72
CA ASN A 94 9.83 16.47 1.99
C ASN A 94 9.11 16.46 3.34
N GLU A 95 8.51 15.32 3.70
CA GLU A 95 7.83 15.11 4.98
C GLU A 95 8.80 14.72 6.12
N ASN A 96 10.11 14.74 5.87
CA ASN A 96 11.16 14.42 6.85
C ASN A 96 10.94 13.06 7.57
N ILE A 97 10.45 12.06 6.84
CA ILE A 97 10.17 10.74 7.38
C ILE A 97 11.48 10.02 7.71
N LYS A 98 11.56 9.45 8.93
CA LYS A 98 12.75 8.72 9.42
C LYS A 98 12.49 7.24 9.66
N GLU A 99 11.22 6.86 9.78
CA GLU A 99 10.80 5.48 10.03
C GLU A 99 9.66 5.13 9.08
N ILE A 100 9.76 3.97 8.46
CA ILE A 100 8.78 3.46 7.51
C ILE A 100 8.31 2.10 8.02
N LEU A 101 7.00 1.93 8.12
CA LEU A 101 6.35 0.64 8.27
C LEU A 101 5.76 0.24 6.92
N VAL A 102 6.11 -0.94 6.43
CA VAL A 102 5.60 -1.47 5.15
C VAL A 102 4.64 -2.61 5.43
N CYS A 103 3.45 -2.54 4.82
CA CYS A 103 2.45 -3.59 4.85
C CYS A 103 1.85 -3.76 3.45
N GLY A 104 1.48 -4.97 3.07
CA GLY A 104 0.81 -5.21 1.80
C GLY A 104 1.14 -6.53 1.17
N LEU A 105 1.07 -6.58 -0.16
CA LEU A 105 1.15 -7.80 -0.96
C LEU A 105 2.13 -7.68 -2.14
N VAL A 106 2.68 -8.78 -2.66
CA VAL A 106 2.89 -10.05 -1.97
C VAL A 106 4.25 -10.05 -1.29
N SER A 107 4.39 -10.76 -0.18
CA SER A 107 5.58 -10.72 0.69
C SER A 107 6.89 -10.99 -0.07
N HIS A 108 6.91 -11.98 -0.96
CA HIS A 108 8.10 -12.39 -1.72
C HIS A 108 8.36 -11.53 -2.98
N GLY A 109 7.42 -10.66 -3.35
CA GLY A 109 7.47 -9.81 -4.53
C GLY A 109 7.64 -8.35 -4.16
N CYS A 110 6.62 -7.53 -4.44
CA CYS A 110 6.66 -6.08 -4.25
C CYS A 110 7.07 -5.65 -2.84
N ILE A 111 6.66 -6.38 -1.80
CA ILE A 111 7.06 -6.09 -0.42
C ILE A 111 8.56 -6.27 -0.25
N LYS A 112 9.11 -7.43 -0.61
CA LYS A 112 10.56 -7.69 -0.56
C LYS A 112 11.33 -6.63 -1.35
N LEU A 113 10.90 -6.34 -2.58
CA LEU A 113 11.58 -5.39 -3.47
C LEU A 113 11.52 -3.94 -2.98
N THR A 114 10.51 -3.57 -2.18
CA THR A 114 10.39 -2.24 -1.60
C THR A 114 11.24 -2.08 -0.33
N CYS A 115 11.53 -3.19 0.37
CA CYS A 115 12.30 -3.20 1.62
C CYS A 115 13.81 -3.47 1.43
N MET A 116 14.29 -3.60 0.18
CA MET A 116 15.69 -3.80 -0.17
C MET A 116 16.29 -2.50 -0.72
#